data_AF-A0A969MZF2-F1
#
_entry.id   AF-A0A969MZF2-F1
#
_cell.length_a   1.000
_cell.length_b   1.000
_cell.length_c   1.000
_cell.angle_alpha   90.00
_cell.angle_beta   90.00
_cell.angle_gamma   90.00
#
_symmetry.space_group_name_H-M   'P 1'
#
loop_
_entity.id
_entity.type
_entity.pdbx_description
1 polymer ?
#
loop_
_entity_poly.entity_id
_entity_poly.type
_entity_poly.pdbx_seq_one_letter_code
_entity_poly.pdbx_strand_id
1 'polypeptide(L)'
;WLVKCQNFDGGWGETCHSYHDPRLKGQGVSTPSQTAWGILGLIAAGEALGTFEHTALEKGAHYLIETQELNGRWEEAEFTGTGFPGHFYIKYHFYAQYFPLLALGRYQQKVIGR
;
A
#
# COMPACT_ATOMS: atom_id res chain seq x y z
N TRP A 1 -10.53 3.61 8.64
CA TRP A 1 -9.66 4.72 8.18
C TRP A 1 -9.01 4.37 6.85
N LEU A 2 -8.27 3.26 6.74
CA LEU A 2 -7.63 2.80 5.50
C LEU A 2 -8.53 2.86 4.25
N VAL A 3 -9.75 2.31 4.30
CA VAL A 3 -10.71 2.37 3.18
C VAL A 3 -10.99 3.81 2.71
N LYS A 4 -11.04 4.78 3.63
CA LYS A 4 -11.29 6.19 3.31
C LYS A 4 -10.09 6.90 2.69
N CYS A 5 -8.89 6.36 2.86
CA CYS A 5 -7.63 6.90 2.31
C CYS A 5 -7.22 6.21 1.01
N GLN A 6 -8.03 5.28 0.47
CA GLN A 6 -7.74 4.65 -0.81
C GLN A 6 -7.92 5.69 -1.94
N ASN A 7 -6.94 5.78 -2.81
CA ASN A 7 -6.99 6.65 -3.98
C ASN A 7 -7.96 6.10 -5.04
N PHE A 8 -8.34 6.96 -5.99
CA PHE A 8 -9.27 6.57 -7.06
C PHE A 8 -8.74 5.45 -7.96
N ASP A 9 -7.42 5.37 -8.13
CA ASP A 9 -6.71 4.31 -8.87
C ASP A 9 -6.67 2.97 -8.12
N GLY A 10 -7.21 2.90 -6.89
CA GLY A 10 -7.22 1.70 -6.06
C GLY A 10 -6.01 1.53 -5.16
N GLY A 11 -4.95 2.31 -5.33
CA GLY A 11 -3.78 2.26 -4.47
C GLY A 11 -3.91 3.09 -3.18
N TRP A 12 -2.86 3.05 -2.37
CA TRP A 12 -2.64 3.96 -1.24
C TRP A 12 -1.31 4.68 -1.40
N GLY A 13 -1.29 5.92 -0.93
CA GLY A 13 -0.11 6.77 -0.96
C GLY A 13 -0.13 7.78 0.19
N GLU A 14 1.04 8.07 0.75
CA GLU A 14 1.21 9.16 1.70
C GLU A 14 2.52 9.89 1.42
N THR A 15 2.44 11.20 1.19
CA THR A 15 3.61 12.04 0.99
C THR A 15 4.38 12.24 2.29
N CYS A 16 5.71 12.30 2.21
CA CYS A 16 6.58 12.70 3.33
C CYS A 16 6.20 14.07 3.93
N HIS A 17 5.50 14.93 3.19
CA HIS A 17 5.03 16.21 3.72
C HIS A 17 3.97 16.06 4.85
N SER A 18 3.37 14.88 5.02
CA SER A 18 2.40 14.62 6.11
C SER A 18 2.99 14.75 7.51
N TYR A 19 4.32 14.65 7.65
CA TYR A 19 5.02 14.94 8.91
C TYR A 19 4.95 16.42 9.32
N HIS A 20 4.80 17.32 8.35
CA HIS A 20 4.70 18.77 8.57
C HIS A 20 3.25 19.26 8.56
N ASP A 21 2.41 18.68 7.69
CA ASP A 21 0.99 19.01 7.60
C ASP A 21 0.09 17.80 7.91
N PRO A 22 -0.50 17.73 9.11
CA PRO A 22 -1.40 16.63 9.51
C PRO A 22 -2.63 16.47 8.62
N ARG A 23 -2.99 17.47 7.81
CA ARG A 23 -4.11 17.37 6.87
C ARG A 23 -3.80 16.42 5.73
N LEU A 24 -2.52 16.14 5.45
CA LEU A 24 -2.07 15.24 4.38
C LEU A 24 -1.89 13.79 4.83
N LYS A 25 -2.32 13.44 6.05
CA LYS A 25 -2.24 12.06 6.56
C LYS A 25 -2.95 11.09 5.63
N GLY A 26 -2.23 10.07 5.17
CA GLY A 26 -2.73 9.09 4.22
C GLY A 26 -3.09 9.68 2.85
N GLN A 27 -2.47 10.79 2.45
CA GLN A 27 -2.67 11.41 1.13
C GLN A 27 -1.35 11.53 0.37
N GLY A 28 -1.34 11.09 -0.88
CA GLY A 28 -0.19 11.09 -1.76
C GLY A 28 -0.49 10.29 -3.02
N VAL A 29 0.42 10.34 -3.99
CA VAL A 29 0.35 9.45 -5.15
C VAL A 29 0.44 8.00 -4.68
N SER A 30 -0.34 7.10 -5.28
CA SER A 30 -0.28 5.69 -4.92
C SER A 30 1.12 5.14 -5.16
N THR A 31 1.62 4.35 -4.20
CA THR A 31 2.91 3.68 -4.31
C THR A 31 2.73 2.18 -4.09
N PRO A 32 3.56 1.33 -4.71
CA PRO A 32 3.45 -0.12 -4.54
C PRO A 32 3.63 -0.53 -3.07
N SER A 33 4.59 0.05 -2.34
CA SER A 33 4.82 -0.31 -0.94
C SER A 33 3.69 0.13 -0.02
N GLN A 34 3.20 1.38 -0.13
CA GLN A 34 2.11 1.87 0.72
C GLN A 34 0.77 1.20 0.37
N THR A 35 0.52 0.90 -0.90
CA THR A 35 -0.63 0.10 -1.31
C THR A 35 -0.61 -1.28 -0.68
N ALA A 36 0.55 -1.95 -0.71
CA ALA A 36 0.74 -3.22 -0.06
C ALA A 36 0.51 -3.15 1.46
N TRP A 37 0.95 -2.09 2.14
CA TRP A 37 0.65 -1.88 3.56
C TRP A 37 -0.84 -1.69 3.83
N GLY A 38 -1.55 -0.94 2.98
CA GLY A 38 -3.00 -0.78 3.03
C GLY A 38 -3.73 -2.12 2.94
N ILE A 39 -3.36 -2.95 1.95
CA ILE A 39 -3.91 -4.29 1.78
C ILE A 39 -3.64 -5.17 3.00
N LEU A 40 -2.39 -5.23 3.47
CA LEU A 40 -2.01 -6.06 4.61
C LEU A 40 -2.74 -5.64 5.90
N GLY A 41 -2.90 -4.33 6.12
CA GLY A 41 -3.66 -3.79 7.24
C GLY A 41 -5.15 -4.16 7.17
N LEU A 42 -5.76 -4.08 5.99
CA LEU A 42 -7.16 -4.47 5.77
C LEU A 42 -7.37 -5.99 5.91
N ILE A 43 -6.43 -6.82 5.45
CA ILE A 43 -6.48 -8.27 5.67
C ILE A 43 -6.41 -8.58 7.16
N ALA A 44 -5.43 -8.00 7.88
CA ALA A 44 -5.28 -8.24 9.31
C ALA A 44 -6.52 -7.79 10.10
N ALA A 45 -7.12 -6.64 9.74
CA ALA A 45 -8.38 -6.19 10.32
C ALA A 45 -9.53 -7.15 10.01
N GLY A 46 -9.61 -7.66 8.77
CA GLY A 46 -10.64 -8.61 8.38
C GLY A 46 -10.54 -9.95 9.11
N GLU A 47 -9.32 -10.46 9.33
CA GLU A 47 -9.09 -11.65 10.15
C GLU A 47 -9.52 -11.43 11.61
N ALA A 48 -9.22 -10.26 12.18
CA ALA A 48 -9.57 -9.93 13.56
C ALA A 48 -11.08 -9.69 13.77
N LEU A 49 -11.76 -9.12 12.78
CA LEU A 49 -13.17 -8.73 12.86
C LEU A 49 -14.12 -9.80 12.28
N GLY A 50 -13.60 -10.76 11.53
CA GLY A 50 -14.40 -11.79 10.84
C GLY A 50 -15.09 -11.31 9.57
N THR A 51 -14.81 -10.08 9.11
CA THR A 51 -15.42 -9.46 7.93
C THR A 51 -14.39 -8.70 7.12
N PHE A 52 -14.30 -8.95 5.81
CA PHE A 52 -13.32 -8.32 4.93
C PHE A 52 -13.92 -7.18 4.10
N GLU A 53 -13.13 -6.12 3.91
CA GLU A 53 -13.43 -5.00 3.02
C GLU A 53 -13.10 -5.38 1.56
N HIS A 54 -13.86 -6.33 1.00
CA HIS A 54 -13.54 -6.99 -0.28
C HIS A 54 -13.29 -6.00 -1.43
N THR A 55 -14.14 -4.98 -1.59
CA THR A 55 -14.00 -4.01 -2.67
C THR A 55 -12.69 -3.21 -2.58
N ALA A 56 -12.28 -2.80 -1.38
CA ALA A 56 -11.04 -2.06 -1.19
C ALA A 56 -9.82 -2.96 -1.42
N LEU A 57 -9.88 -4.20 -0.94
CA LEU A 57 -8.82 -5.20 -1.13
C LEU A 57 -8.63 -5.56 -2.60
N GLU A 58 -9.72 -5.78 -3.34
CA GLU A 58 -9.70 -6.10 -4.76
C GLU A 58 -9.09 -4.96 -5.59
N LYS A 59 -9.50 -3.72 -5.35
CA LYS A 59 -8.94 -2.54 -6.01
C LYS A 59 -7.44 -2.39 -5.73
N GLY A 60 -7.01 -2.61 -4.49
CA GLY A 60 -5.59 -2.58 -4.13
C GLY A 60 -4.78 -3.65 -4.84
N ALA A 61 -5.27 -4.89 -4.86
CA ALA A 61 -4.62 -5.99 -5.57
C ALA A 61 -4.55 -5.73 -7.08
N HIS A 62 -5.62 -5.17 -7.66
CA HIS A 62 -5.66 -4.79 -9.07
C HIS A 62 -4.63 -3.71 -9.40
N TYR A 63 -4.56 -2.64 -8.59
CA TYR A 63 -3.53 -1.61 -8.74
C TYR A 63 -2.12 -2.23 -8.77
N LEU A 64 -1.80 -3.14 -7.85
CA LEU A 64 -0.50 -3.80 -7.83
C LEU A 64 -0.28 -4.66 -9.09
N ILE A 65 -1.28 -5.39 -9.56
CA ILE A 65 -1.15 -6.22 -10.77
C ILE A 65 -0.96 -5.34 -12.02
N GLU A 66 -1.71 -4.25 -12.15
CA GLU A 66 -1.66 -3.37 -13.33
C GLU A 66 -0.39 -2.53 -13.40
N THR A 67 0.18 -2.17 -12.25
CA THR A 67 1.40 -1.35 -12.16
C THR A 67 2.68 -2.18 -12.14
N GLN A 68 2.57 -3.51 -12.17
CA GLN A 68 3.72 -4.40 -12.31
C GLN A 68 4.27 -4.32 -13.74
N GLU A 69 5.57 -4.08 -13.87
CA GLU A 69 6.25 -4.11 -15.16
C GLU A 69 6.36 -5.55 -15.71
N LEU A 70 6.62 -5.67 -17.02
CA LEU A 70 6.80 -6.97 -17.69
C LEU A 70 7.94 -7.83 -17.10
N ASN A 71 8.93 -7.19 -16.46
CA ASN A 71 10.04 -7.87 -15.79
C ASN A 71 9.67 -8.36 -14.37
N GLY A 72 8.42 -8.16 -13.93
CA GLY A 72 7.89 -8.55 -12.63
C GLY A 72 8.17 -7.54 -11.50
N ARG A 73 8.77 -6.38 -11.79
CA ARG A 73 9.10 -5.36 -10.80
C ARG A 73 8.04 -4.28 -10.72
N TRP A 74 8.02 -3.57 -9.60
CA TRP A 74 7.32 -2.29 -9.48
C TRP A 74 8.31 -1.14 -9.40
N GLU A 75 8.00 -0.04 -10.07
CA GLU A 75 8.71 1.21 -9.87
C GLU A 75 8.04 2.03 -8.76
N GLU A 76 8.86 2.71 -7.97
CA GLU A 76 8.40 3.57 -6.88
C GLU A 76 9.32 4.79 -6.86
N ALA A 77 8.84 5.93 -7.36
CA ALA A 77 9.61 7.16 -7.38
C ALA A 77 9.76 7.77 -5.97
N GLU A 78 8.66 7.73 -5.21
CA GLU A 78 8.50 8.35 -3.89
C GLU A 78 9.37 7.71 -2.79
N PHE A 79 9.60 8.49 -1.74
CA PHE A 79 10.24 8.02 -0.52
C PHE A 79 9.15 7.59 0.46
N THR A 80 9.22 6.32 0.89
CA THR A 80 8.24 5.73 1.80
C THR A 80 8.86 5.35 3.15
N GLY A 81 10.18 5.43 3.28
CA GLY A 81 10.91 5.27 4.54
C GLY A 81 11.22 6.60 5.21
N THR A 82 11.21 6.61 6.54
CA THR A 82 11.54 7.80 7.35
C THR A 82 12.74 7.51 8.25
N GLY A 83 13.76 8.37 8.21
CA GLY A 83 14.86 8.32 9.17
C GLY A 83 14.64 9.32 10.30
N PHE A 84 14.52 10.61 9.97
CA PHE A 84 14.17 11.67 10.92
C PHE A 84 12.91 12.39 10.45
N PRO A 85 11.76 12.23 11.13
CA PRO A 85 10.50 12.87 10.77
C PRO A 85 10.67 14.37 10.49
N GLY A 86 10.24 14.82 9.31
CA GLY A 86 10.34 16.23 8.91
C GLY A 86 11.69 16.67 8.33
N HIS A 87 12.76 15.87 8.47
CA HIS A 87 14.12 16.30 8.16
C HIS A 87 14.89 15.34 7.23
N PHE A 88 14.63 14.03 7.28
CA PHE A 88 15.38 13.04 6.51
C PHE A 88 14.52 11.81 6.18
N TYR A 89 14.43 11.51 4.89
CA TYR A 89 13.64 10.41 4.33
C TYR A 89 14.52 9.43 3.58
N ILE A 90 14.12 8.16 3.57
CA ILE A 90 14.91 7.06 3.03
C ILE A 90 14.10 6.32 1.95
N LYS A 91 14.75 6.05 0.83
CA LYS A 91 14.20 5.18 -0.20
C LYS A 91 14.74 3.76 -0.01
N TYR A 92 13.91 2.89 0.55
CA TYR A 92 14.22 1.47 0.62
C TYR A 92 13.85 0.79 -0.70
N HIS A 93 14.80 0.70 -1.63
CA HIS A 93 14.55 0.21 -3.00
C HIS A 93 13.82 -1.15 -3.08
N PHE A 94 14.02 -2.04 -2.12
CA PHE A 94 13.36 -3.34 -2.10
C PHE A 94 11.93 -3.32 -1.55
N TYR A 95 11.46 -2.23 -0.94
CA TYR A 95 10.07 -2.15 -0.45
C TYR A 95 9.06 -2.28 -1.57
N ALA A 96 9.33 -1.63 -2.70
CA ALA A 96 8.52 -1.73 -3.91
C ALA A 96 8.44 -3.16 -4.48
N GLN A 97 9.32 -4.09 -4.10
CA GLN A 97 9.27 -5.48 -4.56
C GLN A 97 8.72 -6.41 -3.48
N TYR A 98 9.29 -6.31 -2.28
CA TYR A 98 9.00 -7.21 -1.17
C TYR A 98 7.55 -7.09 -0.69
N PHE A 99 7.06 -5.86 -0.50
CA PHE A 99 5.73 -5.65 0.07
C PHE A 99 4.60 -6.02 -0.90
N PRO A 100 4.62 -5.67 -2.19
CA PRO A 100 3.61 -6.12 -3.14
C PRO A 100 3.50 -7.64 -3.23
N LEU A 101 4.64 -8.35 -3.29
CA LEU A 101 4.64 -9.82 -3.30
C LEU A 101 4.01 -10.39 -2.03
N LEU A 102 4.38 -9.85 -0.86
CA LEU A 102 3.80 -10.26 0.41
C LEU A 102 2.29 -9.99 0.47
N ALA A 103 1.85 -8.82 0.01
CA ALA A 103 0.45 -8.42 0.01
C ALA A 103 -0.40 -9.27 -0.94
N LEU A 104 0.06 -9.49 -2.17
CA LEU A 104 -0.63 -10.33 -3.15
C LEU A 104 -0.73 -11.79 -2.69
N GLY A 105 0.36 -12.34 -2.12
CA GLY A 105 0.34 -13.69 -1.56
C GLY A 105 -0.64 -13.83 -0.39
N ARG A 106 -0.68 -12.85 0.52
CA ARG A 106 -1.65 -12.82 1.62
C ARG A 106 -3.08 -12.65 1.12
N TYR A 107 -3.31 -11.80 0.12
CA TYR A 107 -4.61 -11.59 -0.49
C TYR A 107 -5.14 -12.87 -1.13
N GLN A 108 -4.30 -13.57 -1.91
CA GLN A 108 -4.63 -14.86 -2.49
C GLN A 108 -5.05 -15.89 -1.42
N GLN A 109 -4.25 -16.02 -0.36
CA GLN A 109 -4.48 -17.01 0.69
C GLN A 109 -5.72 -16.71 1.55
N LYS A 110 -5.92 -15.44 1.92
CA LYS A 110 -6.88 -15.06 2.97
C LYS A 110 -8.21 -14.51 2.45
N VAL A 111 -8.21 -13.94 1.25
CA VAL A 111 -9.39 -13.26 0.69
C VAL A 111 -9.99 -14.06 -0.46
N ILE A 112 -9.15 -14.63 -1.32
CA ILE A 112 -9.62 -15.48 -2.43
C ILE A 112 -9.77 -16.95 -1.98
N GLY A 113 -8.88 -17.44 -1.11
CA GLY A 113 -8.94 -18.82 -0.58
C GLY A 113 -8.47 -19.88 -1.57
N ARG A 114 -7.45 -19.57 -2.38
CA ARG A 114 -6.76 -20.51 -3.28
C ARG A 114 -5.37 -20.87 -2.78
#